data_AF-A0A929THT9-F1
#
_entry.id   AF-A0A929THT9-F1
#
_cell.length_a   1.000
_cell.length_b   1.000
_cell.length_c   1.000
_cell.angle_alpha   90.00
_cell.angle_beta   90.00
_cell.angle_gamma   90.00
#
_symmetry.space_group_name_H-M   'P 1'
#
loop_
_entity.id
_entity.type
_entity.pdbx_description
1 polymer ?
#
loop_
_entity_poly.entity_id
_entity_poly.type
_entity_poly.pdbx_seq_one_letter_code
_entity_poly.pdbx_strand_id
1 'polypeptide(L)'
;MRKIGRLCGHLSGILAALLVLLVLPYLHQPSFRLFLEGKKTDTVSSATVLLDAPGGNFYILLNPKLHIDQKKREQWVDFFQGKDVSFIFEDLSCSVARADSAAVDMAKSFQSRLPQNQMKLVLEDTAMLRSRVQAGKYDVVLVSKEFCDAAMNQKLWKGILIPYSKEEEK
;
A
#
# COMPACT_ATOMS: atom_id res chain seq x y z
N MET A 1 65.32 -5.20 4.14
CA MET A 1 64.33 -4.24 3.61
C MET A 1 63.63 -4.64 2.30
N ARG A 2 64.04 -5.69 1.56
CA ARG A 2 63.43 -6.09 0.25
C ARG A 2 62.10 -6.88 0.32
N LYS A 3 61.66 -7.33 1.50
CA LYS A 3 60.42 -8.14 1.68
C LYS A 3 59.17 -7.26 1.88
N ILE A 4 59.29 -6.12 2.56
CA ILE A 4 58.17 -5.22 2.87
C ILE A 4 57.69 -4.46 1.61
N GLY A 5 58.61 -4.04 0.74
CA GLY A 5 58.26 -3.39 -0.53
C GLY A 5 57.46 -4.28 -1.49
N ARG A 6 57.73 -5.60 -1.49
CA ARG A 6 56.93 -6.57 -2.25
C ARG A 6 55.53 -6.76 -1.65
N LEU A 7 55.43 -6.80 -0.32
CA LEU A 7 54.13 -6.90 0.37
C LEU A 7 53.22 -5.69 0.07
N CYS A 8 53.78 -4.48 0.10
CA CYS A 8 53.04 -3.26 -0.24
C CYS A 8 52.57 -3.26 -1.70
N GLY A 9 53.41 -3.72 -2.63
CA GLY A 9 53.03 -3.85 -4.05
C GLY A 9 51.89 -4.83 -4.27
N HIS A 10 51.92 -5.98 -3.58
CA HIS A 10 50.83 -6.96 -3.65
C HIS A 10 49.54 -6.44 -3.01
N LEU A 11 49.62 -5.75 -1.85
CA LEU A 11 48.44 -5.15 -1.22
C LEU A 11 47.77 -4.11 -2.12
N SER A 12 48.57 -3.27 -2.77
CA SER A 12 48.08 -2.27 -3.73
C SER A 12 47.41 -2.92 -4.95
N GLY A 13 48.02 -3.98 -5.50
CA GLY A 13 47.45 -4.73 -6.62
C GLY A 13 46.12 -5.42 -6.25
N ILE A 14 46.03 -6.02 -5.07
CA ILE A 14 44.80 -6.66 -4.58
C ILE A 14 43.71 -5.62 -4.34
N LEU A 15 44.04 -4.47 -3.74
CA LEU A 15 43.09 -3.40 -3.51
C LEU A 15 42.55 -2.82 -4.82
N ALA A 16 43.42 -2.61 -5.81
CA ALA A 16 43.03 -2.17 -7.14
C ALA A 16 42.12 -3.20 -7.84
N ALA A 17 42.46 -4.48 -7.76
CA ALA A 17 41.65 -5.56 -8.33
C ALA A 17 40.26 -5.66 -7.66
N LEU A 18 40.20 -5.49 -6.33
CA LEU A 18 38.94 -5.49 -5.58
C LEU A 18 38.05 -4.31 -5.99
N LEU A 19 38.64 -3.12 -6.15
CA LEU A 19 37.96 -1.92 -6.60
C LEU A 19 37.40 -2.11 -8.01
N VAL A 20 38.18 -2.69 -8.91
CA VAL A 20 37.76 -3.00 -10.28
C VAL A 20 36.60 -4.01 -10.29
N LEU A 21 36.67 -5.07 -9.48
CA LEU A 21 35.60 -6.07 -9.35
C LEU A 21 34.31 -5.51 -8.76
N LEU A 22 34.38 -4.52 -7.87
CA LEU A 22 33.19 -3.89 -7.28
C LEU A 22 32.60 -2.81 -8.18
N VAL A 23 33.45 -2.04 -8.89
CA VAL A 23 33.02 -0.89 -9.68
C VAL A 23 32.57 -1.27 -11.09
N LEU A 24 33.22 -2.24 -11.76
CA LEU A 24 32.81 -2.69 -13.09
C LEU A 24 31.36 -3.18 -13.20
N PRO A 25 30.85 -4.05 -12.32
CA PRO A 25 29.45 -4.49 -12.41
C PRO A 25 28.49 -3.33 -12.15
N TYR A 26 28.86 -2.38 -11.29
CA TYR A 26 28.06 -1.17 -11.01
C TYR A 26 28.01 -0.23 -12.22
N LEU A 27 29.13 -0.06 -12.94
CA LEU A 27 29.20 0.77 -14.16
C LEU A 27 28.39 0.19 -15.33
N HIS A 28 28.20 -1.13 -15.35
CA HIS A 28 27.43 -1.81 -16.39
C HIS A 28 25.95 -1.93 -16.07
N GLN A 29 25.54 -1.62 -14.84
CA GLN A 29 24.11 -1.54 -14.50
C GLN A 29 23.46 -0.33 -15.21
N PRO A 30 22.34 -0.54 -15.93
CA PRO A 30 21.60 0.55 -16.60
C PRO A 30 21.21 1.70 -15.67
N SER A 31 20.99 1.41 -14.39
CA SER A 31 20.65 2.37 -13.33
C SER A 31 21.74 3.40 -13.06
N PHE A 32 23.02 3.02 -13.15
CA PHE A 32 24.13 3.92 -12.90
C PHE A 32 24.34 4.91 -14.06
N ARG A 33 24.09 4.48 -15.30
CA ARG A 33 24.10 5.38 -16.47
C ARG A 33 23.02 6.45 -16.36
N LEU A 34 21.83 6.09 -15.89
CA LEU A 34 20.72 7.02 -15.64
C LEU A 34 21.05 8.05 -14.54
N PHE A 35 21.81 7.65 -13.51
CA PHE A 35 22.28 8.56 -12.46
C PHE A 35 23.29 9.61 -12.98
N LEU A 36 24.20 9.23 -13.88
CA LEU A 36 25.20 10.14 -14.46
C LEU A 36 24.64 11.08 -15.53
N GLU A 37 23.58 10.69 -16.25
CA GLU A 37 22.95 11.51 -17.28
C GLU A 37 22.15 12.69 -16.73
N GLY A 38 22.05 12.86 -15.40
CA GLY A 38 21.36 14.00 -14.77
C GLY A 38 19.86 14.08 -15.05
N LYS A 39 19.32 13.12 -15.82
CA LYS A 39 17.89 12.83 -15.86
C LYS A 39 17.53 12.38 -14.47
N LYS A 40 16.71 13.19 -13.77
CA LYS A 40 15.95 12.74 -12.61
C LYS A 40 15.47 11.34 -12.94
N THR A 41 16.05 10.35 -12.29
CA THR A 41 15.44 9.04 -12.21
C THR A 41 14.09 9.35 -11.62
N ASP A 42 13.04 9.25 -12.44
CA ASP A 42 11.70 9.06 -11.95
C ASP A 42 11.80 7.77 -11.13
N THR A 43 12.11 7.98 -9.84
CA THR A 43 11.96 7.06 -8.74
C THR A 43 10.72 6.30 -9.08
N VAL A 44 10.87 5.02 -9.45
CA VAL A 44 9.83 4.19 -10.04
C VAL A 44 8.51 4.62 -9.46
N SER A 45 7.84 5.52 -10.18
CA SER A 45 6.46 5.84 -9.92
C SER A 45 5.88 4.57 -10.43
N SER A 46 5.71 3.61 -9.51
CA SER A 46 4.90 2.44 -9.76
C SER A 46 3.76 3.01 -10.54
N ALA A 47 3.68 2.66 -11.82
CA ALA A 47 2.48 2.84 -12.58
C ALA A 47 1.47 1.84 -12.00
N THR A 48 1.21 1.96 -10.69
CA THR A 48 -0.11 1.87 -10.12
C THR A 48 -0.94 2.66 -11.09
N VAL A 49 -1.64 1.93 -11.95
CA VAL A 49 -2.85 2.44 -12.57
C VAL A 49 -3.66 2.94 -11.38
N LEU A 50 -3.56 4.25 -11.13
CA LEU A 50 -4.46 4.98 -10.26
C LEU A 50 -5.79 4.84 -10.99
N LEU A 51 -6.52 3.77 -10.65
CA LEU A 51 -7.94 3.77 -10.88
C LEU A 51 -8.43 4.99 -10.14
N ASP A 52 -8.84 6.02 -10.88
CA ASP A 52 -9.43 7.20 -10.30
C ASP A 52 -10.49 6.74 -9.30
N ALA A 53 -10.23 7.02 -8.02
CA ALA A 53 -11.15 6.66 -6.96
C ALA A 53 -12.53 7.21 -7.35
N PRO A 54 -13.58 6.36 -7.44
CA PRO A 54 -14.89 6.81 -7.87
C PRO A 54 -15.38 7.91 -6.94
N GLY A 55 -16.01 8.94 -7.51
CA GLY A 55 -16.64 10.01 -6.74
C GLY A 55 -17.71 9.46 -5.80
N GLY A 56 -17.93 10.15 -4.68
CA GLY A 56 -19.02 9.82 -3.76
C GLY A 56 -18.62 9.64 -2.30
N ASN A 57 -19.63 9.26 -1.50
CA ASN A 57 -19.52 9.11 -0.06
C ASN A 57 -19.43 7.64 0.33
N PHE A 58 -18.39 7.29 1.06
CA PHE A 58 -18.11 5.93 1.49
C PHE A 58 -17.86 5.88 2.99
N TYR A 59 -18.20 4.74 3.57
CA TYR A 59 -17.92 4.39 4.95
C TYR A 59 -16.94 3.23 4.99
N ILE A 60 -15.85 3.44 5.71
CA ILE A 60 -14.83 2.43 5.93
C ILE A 60 -14.86 2.08 7.41
N LEU A 61 -15.14 0.82 7.72
CA LEU A 61 -15.08 0.29 9.07
C LEU A 61 -13.77 -0.45 9.26
N LEU A 62 -12.96 -0.01 10.21
CA LEU A 62 -11.76 -0.72 10.65
C LEU A 62 -12.04 -1.41 11.99
N ASN A 63 -11.63 -2.67 12.11
CA ASN A 63 -11.78 -3.42 13.37
C ASN A 63 -10.62 -3.10 14.34
N PRO A 64 -10.88 -2.38 15.45
CA PRO A 64 -9.83 -2.03 16.41
C PRO A 64 -9.26 -3.23 17.18
N LYS A 65 -9.94 -4.39 17.15
CA LYS A 65 -9.48 -5.61 17.84
C LYS A 65 -8.38 -6.35 17.07
N LEU A 66 -8.36 -6.24 15.75
CA LEU A 66 -7.32 -6.85 14.91
C LEU A 66 -6.13 -5.89 14.75
N HIS A 67 -6.39 -4.59 14.73
CA HIS A 67 -5.37 -3.52 14.65
C HIS A 67 -4.99 -2.99 16.03
N ILE A 68 -4.41 -3.84 16.88
CA ILE A 68 -4.10 -3.48 18.28
C ILE A 68 -3.11 -2.31 18.35
N ASP A 69 -2.12 -2.27 17.47
CA ASP A 69 -1.13 -1.20 17.40
C ASP A 69 -1.76 0.11 16.90
N GLN A 70 -1.72 1.15 17.75
CA GLN A 70 -2.29 2.46 17.44
C GLN A 70 -1.60 3.12 16.24
N LYS A 71 -0.26 3.02 16.13
CA LYS A 71 0.47 3.71 15.06
C LYS A 71 0.11 3.16 13.69
N LYS A 72 0.02 1.83 13.59
CA LYS A 72 -0.34 1.15 12.34
C LYS A 72 -1.80 1.40 11.98
N ARG A 73 -2.68 1.45 12.98
CA ARG A 73 -4.08 1.84 12.80
C ARG A 73 -4.23 3.25 12.25
N GLU A 74 -3.46 4.20 12.77
CA GLU A 74 -3.42 5.58 12.26
C GLU A 74 -2.93 5.62 10.81
N GLN A 75 -1.91 4.83 10.46
CA GLN A 75 -1.45 4.70 9.06
C GLN A 75 -2.56 4.18 8.14
N TRP A 76 -3.35 3.18 8.57
CA TRP A 76 -4.50 2.72 7.79
C TRP A 76 -5.57 3.80 7.64
N VAL A 77 -5.85 4.56 8.71
CA VAL A 77 -6.80 5.69 8.65
C VAL A 77 -6.33 6.74 7.65
N ASP A 78 -5.05 7.13 7.70
CA ASP A 78 -4.47 8.11 6.80
C ASP A 78 -4.48 7.63 5.34
N PHE A 79 -4.20 6.34 5.10
CA PHE A 79 -4.29 5.72 3.78
C PHE A 79 -5.69 5.84 3.18
N PHE A 80 -6.70 5.46 3.95
CA PHE A 80 -8.10 5.49 3.55
C PHE A 80 -8.63 6.91 3.39
N GLN A 81 -8.07 7.88 4.09
CA GLN A 81 -8.36 9.32 3.90
C GLN A 81 -7.70 9.91 2.64
N GLY A 82 -6.89 9.14 1.92
CA GLY A 82 -6.21 9.61 0.72
C GLY A 82 -4.95 10.42 1.01
N LYS A 83 -4.42 10.39 2.23
CA LYS A 83 -3.12 10.99 2.53
C LYS A 83 -1.99 10.11 1.99
N ASP A 84 -0.85 10.73 1.74
CA ASP A 84 0.39 10.02 1.44
C ASP A 84 0.90 9.35 2.72
N VAL A 85 0.82 8.03 2.74
CA VAL A 85 1.35 7.19 3.79
C VAL A 85 2.59 6.47 3.29
N SER A 86 3.62 6.43 4.14
CA SER A 86 4.77 5.55 3.95
C SER A 86 4.34 4.08 3.92
N PHE A 87 5.21 3.20 3.42
CA PHE A 87 4.96 1.76 3.30
C PHE A 87 4.33 1.15 4.57
N ILE A 88 3.13 0.61 4.44
CA ILE A 88 2.46 -0.16 5.49
C ILE A 88 3.03 -1.59 5.39
N PHE A 89 3.35 -2.26 6.50
CA PHE A 89 3.94 -3.62 6.47
C PHE A 89 2.92 -4.74 6.76
N GLU A 90 1.66 -4.39 6.97
CA GLU A 90 0.60 -5.34 7.30
C GLU A 90 -0.27 -5.63 6.09
N ASP A 91 -0.66 -6.91 6.00
CA ASP A 91 -1.69 -7.35 5.06
C ASP A 91 -3.07 -7.06 5.64
N LEU A 92 -4.02 -6.73 4.77
CA LEU A 92 -5.36 -6.33 5.15
C LEU A 92 -6.42 -7.06 4.31
N SER A 93 -7.46 -7.56 4.98
CA SER A 93 -8.63 -8.13 4.32
C SER A 93 -9.74 -7.09 4.23
N CYS A 94 -10.01 -6.59 3.02
CA CYS A 94 -11.13 -5.69 2.77
C CYS A 94 -12.34 -6.47 2.27
N SER A 95 -13.43 -6.42 3.03
CA SER A 95 -14.69 -7.08 2.69
C SER A 95 -15.68 -6.07 2.13
N VAL A 96 -16.30 -6.40 1.00
CA VAL A 96 -17.25 -5.54 0.31
C VAL A 96 -18.47 -6.36 -0.11
N ALA A 97 -19.65 -5.75 -0.07
CA ALA A 97 -20.86 -6.39 -0.57
C ALA A 97 -20.80 -6.48 -2.10
N ARG A 98 -21.00 -7.66 -2.67
CA ARG A 98 -20.99 -7.85 -4.13
C ARG A 98 -22.03 -6.99 -4.86
N ALA A 99 -23.13 -6.66 -4.19
CA ALA A 99 -24.19 -5.82 -4.71
C ALA A 99 -23.87 -4.30 -4.70
N ASP A 100 -22.80 -3.88 -4.01
CA ASP A 100 -22.39 -2.48 -3.89
C ASP A 100 -21.27 -2.18 -4.90
N SER A 101 -21.64 -1.95 -6.17
CA SER A 101 -20.67 -1.75 -7.25
C SER A 101 -19.73 -0.57 -6.99
N ALA A 102 -20.25 0.51 -6.40
CA ALA A 102 -19.46 1.69 -6.06
C ALA A 102 -18.37 1.35 -5.03
N ALA A 103 -18.71 0.63 -3.96
CA ALA A 103 -17.72 0.20 -2.97
C ALA A 103 -16.72 -0.81 -3.55
N VAL A 104 -17.15 -1.68 -4.48
CA VAL A 104 -16.25 -2.63 -5.14
C VAL A 104 -15.19 -1.89 -5.95
N ASP A 105 -15.56 -0.89 -6.72
CA ASP A 105 -14.62 -0.14 -7.54
C ASP A 105 -13.70 0.75 -6.69
N MET A 106 -14.24 1.34 -5.62
CA MET A 106 -13.42 2.04 -4.62
C MET A 106 -12.40 1.10 -3.95
N ALA A 107 -12.80 -0.13 -3.59
CA ALA A 107 -11.87 -1.11 -3.00
C ALA A 107 -10.75 -1.51 -3.97
N LYS A 108 -11.06 -1.66 -5.26
CA LYS A 108 -10.03 -1.91 -6.29
C LYS A 108 -9.07 -0.73 -6.44
N SER A 109 -9.57 0.50 -6.34
CA SER A 109 -8.73 1.71 -6.33
C SER A 109 -7.78 1.73 -5.13
N PHE A 110 -8.26 1.41 -3.93
CA PHE A 110 -7.37 1.24 -2.77
C PHE A 110 -6.37 0.10 -2.97
N GLN A 111 -6.81 -1.03 -3.53
CA GLN A 111 -5.94 -2.16 -3.79
C GLN A 111 -4.80 -1.82 -4.76
N SER A 112 -5.06 -1.00 -5.79
CA SER A 112 -4.01 -0.62 -6.75
C SER A 112 -2.95 0.32 -6.17
N ARG A 113 -3.33 1.15 -5.18
CA ARG A 113 -2.41 2.04 -4.43
C ARG A 113 -1.44 1.27 -3.52
N LEU A 114 -1.71 0.00 -3.24
CA LEU A 114 -0.89 -0.81 -2.35
C LEU A 114 0.02 -1.76 -3.14
N PRO A 115 1.20 -2.11 -2.58
CA PRO A 115 2.01 -3.23 -3.03
C PRO A 115 1.21 -4.52 -3.25
N GLN A 116 1.71 -5.35 -4.17
CA GLN A 116 1.05 -6.60 -4.54
C GLN A 116 0.82 -7.51 -3.32
N ASN A 117 -0.39 -8.09 -3.21
CA ASN A 117 -0.85 -8.97 -2.13
C ASN A 117 -1.09 -8.35 -0.76
N GLN A 118 -0.85 -7.04 -0.60
CA GLN A 118 -1.04 -6.38 0.69
C GLN A 118 -2.51 -6.17 1.07
N MET A 119 -3.40 -6.08 0.08
CA MET A 119 -4.84 -5.98 0.31
C MET A 119 -5.56 -7.11 -0.40
N LYS A 120 -6.25 -7.95 0.37
CA LYS A 120 -7.12 -9.01 -0.14
C LYS A 120 -8.55 -8.51 -0.19
N LEU A 121 -9.09 -8.37 -1.40
CA LEU A 121 -10.49 -8.05 -1.62
C LEU A 121 -11.36 -9.30 -1.48
N VAL A 122 -12.37 -9.24 -0.60
CA VAL A 122 -13.34 -10.33 -0.38
C VAL A 122 -14.73 -9.82 -0.73
N LEU A 123 -15.31 -10.37 -1.80
CA LEU A 123 -16.65 -10.04 -2.25
C LEU A 123 -17.66 -11.00 -1.63
N GLU A 124 -18.44 -10.48 -0.67
CA GLU A 124 -19.41 -11.25 0.09
C GLU A 124 -20.84 -10.87 -0.27
N ASP A 125 -21.79 -11.77 -0.03
CA ASP A 125 -23.21 -11.43 -0.13
C ASP A 125 -23.60 -10.49 1.01
N THR A 126 -24.52 -9.56 0.75
CA THR A 126 -24.95 -8.51 1.69
C THR A 126 -25.34 -9.06 3.07
N ALA A 127 -26.05 -10.19 3.10
CA ALA A 127 -26.47 -10.84 4.34
C ALA A 127 -25.27 -11.39 5.14
N MET A 128 -24.28 -11.97 4.45
CA MET A 128 -23.07 -12.51 5.06
C MET A 128 -22.21 -11.39 5.63
N LEU A 129 -21.97 -10.34 4.85
CA LEU A 129 -21.21 -9.17 5.29
C LEU A 129 -21.87 -8.53 6.53
N ARG A 130 -23.19 -8.34 6.50
CA ARG A 130 -23.95 -7.83 7.64
C ARG A 130 -23.78 -8.68 8.90
N SER A 131 -23.88 -10.00 8.76
CA SER A 131 -23.70 -10.92 9.88
C SER A 131 -22.29 -10.84 10.46
N ARG A 132 -21.25 -10.71 9.62
CA ARG A 132 -19.85 -10.58 10.07
C ARG A 132 -19.58 -9.26 10.77
N VAL A 133 -20.13 -8.16 10.25
CA VAL A 133 -20.05 -6.83 10.87
C VAL A 133 -20.68 -6.84 12.25
N GLN A 134 -21.90 -7.40 12.39
CA GLN A 134 -22.58 -7.53 13.68
C GLN A 134 -21.79 -8.37 14.68
N ALA A 135 -21.15 -9.44 14.22
CA ALA A 135 -20.31 -10.31 15.03
C ALA A 135 -18.91 -9.73 15.33
N GLY A 136 -18.53 -8.60 14.73
CA GLY A 136 -17.17 -8.04 14.84
C GLY A 136 -16.10 -8.91 14.18
N LYS A 137 -16.48 -9.78 13.24
CA LYS A 137 -15.59 -10.73 12.53
C LYS A 137 -15.19 -10.19 11.15
N TYR A 138 -14.65 -8.99 11.14
CA TYR A 138 -14.15 -8.32 9.94
C TYR A 138 -12.81 -7.67 10.24
N ASP A 139 -12.04 -7.38 9.20
CA ASP A 139 -10.81 -6.61 9.31
C ASP A 139 -11.09 -5.17 8.85
N VAL A 140 -11.32 -5.00 7.55
CA VAL A 140 -11.92 -3.79 6.98
C VAL A 140 -13.19 -4.11 6.23
N VAL A 141 -14.19 -3.23 6.36
CA VAL A 141 -15.38 -3.23 5.51
C VAL A 141 -15.50 -1.89 4.83
N LEU A 142 -15.70 -1.90 3.52
CA LEU A 142 -15.99 -0.72 2.73
C LEU A 142 -17.40 -0.83 2.16
N VAL A 143 -18.18 0.23 2.34
CA VAL A 143 -19.55 0.35 1.85
C VAL A 143 -19.82 1.78 1.39
N SER A 144 -20.58 1.93 0.31
CA SER A 144 -21.09 3.24 -0.10
C SER A 144 -22.15 3.71 0.87
N LYS A 145 -22.30 5.03 1.00
CA LYS A 145 -23.32 5.63 1.86
C LYS A 145 -24.73 5.20 1.44
N GLU A 146 -25.00 5.20 0.14
CA GLU A 146 -26.30 4.80 -0.42
C GLU A 146 -26.65 3.35 -0.09
N PHE A 147 -25.69 2.45 -0.24
CA PHE A 147 -25.87 1.04 0.09
C PHE A 147 -26.00 0.81 1.59
N CYS A 148 -25.24 1.57 2.39
CA CYS A 148 -25.38 1.54 3.84
C CYS A 148 -26.80 1.91 4.25
N ASP A 149 -27.31 3.06 3.80
CA ASP A 149 -28.65 3.53 4.15
C ASP A 149 -29.75 2.55 3.70
N ALA A 150 -29.58 1.91 2.54
CA ALA A 150 -30.55 0.96 2.00
C ALA A 150 -30.50 -0.44 2.63
N ALA A 151 -29.31 -0.96 2.95
CA ALA A 151 -29.12 -2.38 3.24
C ALA A 151 -28.34 -2.68 4.54
N MET A 152 -27.61 -1.70 5.10
CA MET A 152 -26.82 -1.85 6.32
C MET A 152 -27.18 -0.81 7.38
N ASN A 153 -27.82 -1.24 8.47
CA ASN A 153 -28.10 -0.31 9.57
C ASN A 153 -26.81 0.08 10.31
N GLN A 154 -26.35 1.31 10.11
CA GLN A 154 -25.11 1.88 10.67
C GLN A 154 -25.03 1.75 12.21
N LYS A 155 -26.17 1.71 12.91
CA LYS A 155 -26.22 1.56 14.38
C LYS A 155 -25.59 0.26 14.90
N LEU A 156 -25.38 -0.71 14.02
CA LEU A 156 -24.82 -2.03 14.37
C LEU A 156 -23.30 -2.09 14.28
N TRP A 157 -22.64 -1.00 13.88
CA TRP A 157 -21.21 -0.97 13.63
C TRP A 157 -20.44 -0.78 14.92
N LYS A 158 -19.56 -1.75 15.22
CA LYS A 158 -18.69 -1.75 16.40
C LYS A 158 -17.23 -1.65 15.96
N GLY A 159 -16.85 -0.49 15.42
CA GLY A 159 -15.49 -0.24 14.93
C GLY A 159 -15.21 1.24 14.70
N ILE A 160 -14.04 1.54 14.16
CA ILE A 160 -13.69 2.92 13.78
C ILE A 160 -14.34 3.18 12.43
N LEU A 161 -15.20 4.18 12.38
CA LEU A 161 -15.82 4.64 11.16
C LEU A 161 -14.97 5.77 10.56
N ILE A 162 -14.46 5.54 9.36
CA ILE A 162 -13.72 6.53 8.60
C ILE A 162 -14.63 6.97 7.45
N PRO A 163 -15.16 8.21 7.49
CA PRO A 163 -15.87 8.75 6.34
C PRO A 163 -14.87 9.10 5.24
N TYR A 164 -15.19 8.71 4.01
CA TYR A 164 -14.46 9.13 2.82
C TYR A 164 -15.44 9.86 1.89
N SER A 165 -15.05 11.05 1.45
CA SER A 165 -15.79 11.84 0.47
C SER A 165 -14.80 12.35 -0.55
N LYS A 166 -15.04 12.03 -1.82
CA LYS A 166 -14.33 12.63 -2.94
C LYS A 166 -15.34 13.43 -3.74
N GLU A 167 -15.17 14.75 -3.76
CA GLU A 167 -15.95 15.63 -4.65
C GLU A 167 -15.59 15.28 -6.09
N GLU A 168 -16.60 15.07 -6.93
CA GLU A 168 -16.39 14.97 -8.38
C GLU A 168 -15.92 16.34 -8.86
N GLU A 169 -14.66 16.45 -9.30
CA GLU A 169 -14.24 17.60 -10.12
C GLU A 169 -15.10 17.59 -11.39
N LYS A 170 -15.98 18.58 -11.50
CA LYS A 170 -16.86 18.83 -12.66
C LYS A 170 -16.10 19.38 -13.85
#